data_AF-G3LRP8-F1
#
_entry.id   AF-G3LRP8-F1
#
_cell.length_a   1.000
_cell.length_b   1.000
_cell.length_c   1.000
_cell.angle_alpha   90.00
_cell.angle_beta   90.00
_cell.angle_gamma   90.00
#
_symmetry.space_group_name_H-M   'P 1'
#
loop_
_entity.id
_entity.type
_entity.pdbx_description
1 polymer ?
#
loop_
_entity_poly.entity_id
_entity_poly.type
_entity_poly.pdbx_seq_one_letter_code
_entity_poly.pdbx_strand_id
1 'polypeptide(L)'
;IRLDAVRANDEWVPYSPTQAAVSETKARGIAIQVGLNDYDHLEPCRIFHAARLVGILEAYAVYDPEIGYCQGMSDLLSPLIAVMEDDVLAFWCFVGFMSKARHNFRLDEVGIRRQLSMVSKIIKFKDIHLYRHLENLEAEDCFFVYRMVVVLFRRELTFDQTLCLWEVMWADQAAIRTGIAKATWGRIRLRAPPTEDLL
;
A
#
# COMPACT_ATOMS: atom_id res chain seq x y z
N ILE A 1 -3.67 8.75 11.58
CA ILE A 1 -4.78 8.88 10.60
C ILE A 1 -4.87 10.31 10.07
N ARG A 2 -5.48 11.27 10.78
CA ARG A 2 -5.78 12.63 10.26
C ARG A 2 -4.56 13.38 9.70
N LEU A 3 -3.46 13.40 10.45
CA LEU A 3 -2.21 14.04 9.99
C LEU A 3 -1.64 13.38 8.73
N ASP A 4 -1.71 12.04 8.65
CA ASP A 4 -1.24 11.30 7.48
C ASP A 4 -2.11 11.58 6.24
N ALA A 5 -3.43 11.72 6.44
CA ALA A 5 -4.38 12.04 5.39
C ALA A 5 -4.16 13.47 4.83
N VAL A 6 -3.94 14.47 5.69
CA VAL A 6 -3.63 15.86 5.26
C VAL A 6 -2.31 15.93 4.49
N ARG A 7 -1.33 15.11 4.88
CA ARG A 7 -0.01 15.04 4.23
C ARG A 7 0.00 14.21 2.94
N ALA A 8 -1.13 13.60 2.55
CA ALA A 8 -1.21 12.81 1.33
C ALA A 8 -0.90 13.68 0.10
N ASN A 9 -0.07 13.14 -0.79
CA ASN A 9 0.36 13.81 -2.02
C ASN A 9 -0.81 13.95 -3.03
N ASP A 10 -0.72 14.93 -3.93
CA ASP A 10 -1.72 15.24 -4.96
C ASP A 10 -1.41 14.65 -6.35
N GLU A 11 -0.41 13.76 -6.45
CA GLU A 11 -0.07 13.01 -7.67
C GLU A 11 -1.25 12.29 -8.33
N TRP A 12 -2.32 11.99 -7.59
CA TRP A 12 -3.51 11.31 -8.10
C TRP A 12 -4.45 12.26 -8.89
N VAL A 13 -4.35 13.57 -8.68
CA VAL A 13 -5.28 14.57 -9.24
C VAL A 13 -5.39 14.48 -10.78
N PRO A 14 -4.30 14.34 -11.54
CA PRO A 14 -4.38 14.18 -13.00
C PRO A 14 -5.09 12.90 -13.45
N TYR A 15 -5.10 11.85 -12.62
CA TYR A 15 -5.69 10.54 -12.94
C TYR A 15 -7.18 10.47 -12.67
N SER A 16 -7.67 11.28 -11.73
CA SER A 16 -9.09 11.32 -11.37
C SER A 16 -9.66 12.73 -11.41
N PRO A 17 -9.76 13.35 -12.61
CA PRO A 17 -10.30 14.69 -12.76
C PRO A 17 -11.73 14.85 -12.21
N THR A 18 -12.54 13.79 -12.31
CA THR A 18 -13.92 13.78 -11.77
C THR A 18 -13.93 13.93 -10.26
N GLN A 19 -13.03 13.25 -9.57
CA GLN A 19 -12.88 13.33 -8.12
C GLN A 19 -12.16 14.61 -7.67
N ALA A 20 -11.26 15.13 -8.50
CA ALA A 20 -10.61 16.42 -8.25
C ALA A 20 -11.58 17.60 -8.43
N ALA A 21 -12.59 17.48 -9.28
CA ALA A 21 -13.63 18.47 -9.50
C ALA A 21 -14.67 18.47 -8.37
N VAL A 22 -14.26 18.85 -7.17
CA VAL A 22 -15.12 18.95 -5.97
C VAL A 22 -15.32 20.40 -5.55
N SER A 23 -16.55 20.76 -5.18
CA SER A 23 -16.82 22.09 -4.62
C SER A 23 -16.21 22.23 -3.22
N GLU A 24 -15.79 23.44 -2.87
CA GLU A 24 -15.29 23.76 -1.54
C GLU A 24 -16.30 23.40 -0.44
N THR A 25 -17.60 23.65 -0.69
CA THR A 25 -18.68 23.32 0.24
C THR A 25 -18.77 21.82 0.53
N LYS A 26 -18.64 20.97 -0.50
CA LYS A 26 -18.67 19.51 -0.34
C LYS A 26 -17.40 19.03 0.39
N ALA A 27 -16.24 19.55 -0.01
CA ALA A 27 -14.96 19.18 0.61
C ALA A 27 -14.93 19.51 2.11
N ARG A 28 -15.30 20.75 2.48
CA ARG A 28 -15.37 21.19 3.88
C ARG A 28 -16.44 20.43 4.67
N GLY A 29 -17.60 20.16 4.05
CA GLY A 29 -18.70 19.43 4.69
C GLY A 29 -18.27 18.04 5.16
N ILE A 30 -17.58 17.29 4.30
CA ILE A 30 -17.10 15.94 4.65
C ILE A 30 -15.90 16.01 5.61
N ALA A 31 -15.01 16.99 5.45
CA ALA A 31 -13.91 17.21 6.41
C ALA A 31 -14.42 17.41 7.85
N ILE A 32 -15.49 18.18 8.03
CA ILE A 32 -16.13 18.37 9.34
C ILE A 32 -16.73 17.05 9.86
N GLN A 33 -17.41 16.28 9.00
CA GLN A 33 -18.04 15.02 9.40
C GLN A 33 -17.03 14.01 9.97
N VAL A 34 -15.83 13.94 9.40
CA VAL A 34 -14.77 13.04 9.87
C VAL A 34 -13.85 13.70 10.90
N GLY A 35 -14.14 14.94 11.32
CA GLY A 35 -13.32 15.70 12.26
C GLY A 35 -11.88 15.89 11.78
N LEU A 36 -11.69 16.14 10.47
CA LEU A 36 -10.41 16.53 9.91
C LEU A 36 -10.04 17.92 10.48
N ASN A 37 -8.75 18.17 10.72
CA ASN A 37 -8.23 19.46 11.19
C ASN A 37 -7.02 19.85 10.34
N ASP A 38 -6.52 21.08 10.52
CA ASP A 38 -5.31 21.60 9.87
C ASP A 38 -5.32 21.53 8.34
N TYR A 39 -6.50 21.63 7.70
CA TYR A 39 -6.67 21.46 6.25
C TYR A 39 -6.91 22.78 5.49
N ASP A 40 -6.96 23.93 6.17
CA ASP A 40 -7.33 25.22 5.55
C ASP A 40 -6.36 25.69 4.46
N HIS A 41 -5.14 25.15 4.44
CA HIS A 41 -4.11 25.43 3.44
C HIS A 41 -4.21 24.53 2.20
N LEU A 42 -5.13 23.56 2.19
CA LEU A 42 -5.29 22.60 1.12
C LEU A 42 -6.37 23.02 0.12
N GLU A 43 -6.16 22.68 -1.15
CA GLU A 43 -7.18 22.80 -2.19
C GLU A 43 -8.38 21.87 -1.91
N PRO A 44 -9.60 22.22 -2.38
CA PRO A 44 -10.82 21.43 -2.12
C PRO A 44 -10.68 19.94 -2.46
N CYS A 45 -10.02 19.59 -3.56
CA CYS A 45 -9.79 18.19 -3.94
C CYS A 45 -8.95 17.42 -2.91
N ARG A 46 -7.93 18.06 -2.34
CA ARG A 46 -7.06 17.46 -1.33
C ARG A 46 -7.77 17.33 0.02
N ILE A 47 -8.59 18.32 0.39
CA ILE A 47 -9.46 18.24 1.57
C ILE A 47 -10.42 17.04 1.43
N PHE A 48 -11.10 16.94 0.29
CA PHE A 48 -12.05 15.86 0.02
C PHE A 48 -11.37 14.49 0.07
N HIS A 49 -10.22 14.32 -0.59
CA HIS A 49 -9.44 13.08 -0.57
C HIS A 49 -8.98 12.70 0.84
N ALA A 50 -8.43 13.67 1.59
CA ALA A 50 -8.01 13.44 2.97
C ALA A 50 -9.18 13.03 3.86
N ALA A 51 -10.35 13.64 3.69
CA ALA A 51 -11.52 13.30 4.48
C ALA A 51 -12.02 11.87 4.18
N ARG A 52 -12.01 11.45 2.90
CA ARG A 52 -12.31 10.07 2.50
C ARG A 52 -11.31 9.06 3.08
N LEU A 53 -10.01 9.37 3.06
CA LEU A 53 -8.99 8.55 3.73
C LEU A 53 -9.33 8.34 5.21
N VAL A 54 -9.63 9.42 5.94
CA VAL A 54 -9.96 9.32 7.37
C VAL A 54 -11.17 8.42 7.58
N GLY A 55 -12.27 8.65 6.85
CA GLY A 55 -13.51 7.88 7.03
C GLY A 55 -13.31 6.37 6.83
N ILE A 56 -12.62 5.98 5.75
CA ILE A 56 -12.39 4.56 5.45
C ILE A 56 -11.36 3.93 6.40
N LEU A 57 -10.29 4.63 6.77
CA LEU A 57 -9.29 4.11 7.70
C LEU A 57 -9.85 3.94 9.12
N GLU A 58 -10.73 4.84 9.56
CA GLU A 58 -11.43 4.69 10.84
C GLU A 58 -12.40 3.51 10.82
N ALA A 59 -13.17 3.35 9.73
CA ALA A 59 -14.01 2.17 9.54
C ALA A 59 -13.18 0.88 9.55
N TYR A 60 -12.01 0.87 8.90
CA TYR A 60 -11.11 -0.29 8.90
C TYR A 60 -10.58 -0.60 10.31
N ALA A 61 -10.17 0.42 11.07
CA ALA A 61 -9.66 0.24 12.42
C ALA A 61 -10.71 -0.36 13.38
N VAL A 62 -12.00 -0.08 13.15
CA VAL A 62 -13.10 -0.73 13.87
C VAL A 62 -13.35 -2.16 13.37
N TYR A 63 -13.22 -2.39 12.06
CA TYR A 63 -13.42 -3.70 11.43
C TYR A 63 -12.37 -4.74 11.84
N ASP A 64 -11.09 -4.35 11.89
CA ASP A 64 -9.97 -5.21 12.31
C ASP A 64 -9.26 -4.61 13.54
N PRO A 65 -9.82 -4.77 14.76
CA PRO A 65 -9.27 -4.17 15.97
C PRO A 65 -7.95 -4.81 16.43
N GLU A 66 -7.58 -5.99 15.92
CA GLU A 66 -6.28 -6.62 16.21
C GLU A 66 -5.14 -5.79 15.63
N ILE A 67 -5.36 -5.23 14.43
CA ILE A 67 -4.38 -4.39 13.73
C ILE A 67 -4.67 -2.91 13.95
N GLY A 68 -5.95 -2.52 13.93
CA GLY A 68 -6.39 -1.14 14.01
C GLY A 68 -5.87 -0.32 12.82
N TYR A 69 -5.45 0.91 13.12
CA TYR A 69 -4.72 1.76 12.17
C TYR A 69 -3.23 1.79 12.50
N CYS A 70 -2.40 1.59 11.49
CA CYS A 70 -0.97 1.82 11.55
C CYS A 70 -0.52 2.85 10.53
N GLN A 71 0.50 3.64 10.87
CA GLN A 71 1.09 4.59 9.93
C GLN A 71 1.59 3.84 8.68
N GLY A 72 1.24 4.35 7.50
CA GLY A 72 1.50 3.70 6.22
C GLY A 72 0.25 3.12 5.57
N MET A 73 -0.81 2.81 6.33
CA MET A 73 -2.07 2.35 5.74
C MET A 73 -2.74 3.42 4.85
N SER A 74 -2.55 4.70 5.15
CA SER A 74 -3.01 5.79 4.28
C SER A 74 -2.31 5.77 2.91
N ASP A 75 -1.03 5.37 2.86
CA ASP A 75 -0.30 5.20 1.60
C ASP A 75 -0.89 4.05 0.78
N LEU A 76 -1.35 2.98 1.44
CA LEU A 76 -2.00 1.84 0.82
C LEU A 76 -3.42 2.18 0.29
N LEU A 77 -4.20 2.94 1.07
CA LEU A 77 -5.57 3.29 0.71
C LEU A 77 -5.65 4.38 -0.37
N SER A 78 -4.72 5.34 -0.38
CA SER A 78 -4.79 6.52 -1.25
C SER A 78 -4.98 6.19 -2.74
N PRO A 79 -4.24 5.24 -3.34
CA PRO A 79 -4.49 4.83 -4.73
C PRO A 79 -5.85 4.19 -4.96
N LEU A 80 -6.38 3.43 -4.00
CA LEU A 80 -7.69 2.79 -4.13
C LEU A 80 -8.81 3.83 -4.20
N ILE A 81 -8.82 4.81 -3.28
CA ILE A 81 -9.88 5.83 -3.26
C ILE A 81 -9.73 6.82 -4.42
N ALA A 82 -8.51 7.03 -4.91
CA ALA A 82 -8.29 7.81 -6.12
C ALA A 82 -8.89 7.12 -7.36
N VAL A 83 -8.90 5.79 -7.44
CA VAL A 83 -9.52 5.06 -8.56
C VAL A 83 -11.03 4.82 -8.33
N MET A 84 -11.45 4.64 -7.09
CA MET A 84 -12.82 4.27 -6.71
C MET A 84 -13.58 5.47 -6.14
N GLU A 85 -14.63 5.91 -6.82
CA GLU A 85 -15.46 7.04 -6.36
C GLU A 85 -16.39 6.67 -5.19
N ASP A 86 -16.77 5.40 -5.09
CA ASP A 86 -17.67 4.88 -4.05
C ASP A 86 -16.87 4.41 -2.82
N ASP A 87 -17.15 5.02 -1.66
CA ASP A 87 -16.45 4.73 -0.39
C ASP A 87 -16.73 3.33 0.15
N VAL A 88 -17.90 2.76 -0.11
CA VAL A 88 -18.27 1.40 0.32
C VAL A 88 -17.48 0.37 -0.49
N LEU A 89 -17.38 0.57 -1.80
CA LEU A 89 -16.54 -0.27 -2.66
C LEU A 89 -15.06 -0.13 -2.30
N ALA A 90 -14.58 1.11 -2.09
CA ALA A 90 -13.21 1.36 -1.67
C ALA A 90 -12.87 0.70 -0.33
N PHE A 91 -13.80 0.75 0.64
CA PHE A 91 -13.66 0.07 1.93
C PHE A 91 -13.49 -1.43 1.76
N TRP A 92 -14.38 -2.12 1.03
CA TRP A 92 -14.27 -3.57 0.85
C TRP A 92 -13.05 -3.98 0.03
N CYS A 93 -12.64 -3.15 -0.94
CA CYS A 93 -11.38 -3.36 -1.65
C CYS A 93 -10.18 -3.21 -0.72
N PHE A 94 -10.20 -2.22 0.19
CA PHE A 94 -9.15 -2.04 1.19
C PHE A 94 -9.11 -3.19 2.20
N VAL A 95 -10.26 -3.70 2.67
CA VAL A 95 -10.33 -4.92 3.48
C VAL A 95 -9.71 -6.11 2.75
N GLY A 96 -10.05 -6.29 1.47
CA GLY A 96 -9.45 -7.33 0.62
C GLY A 96 -7.94 -7.16 0.45
N PHE A 97 -7.46 -5.93 0.32
CA PHE A 97 -6.03 -5.62 0.25
C PHE A 97 -5.33 -5.95 1.56
N MET A 98 -5.87 -5.48 2.67
CA MET A 98 -5.33 -5.70 4.01
C MET A 98 -5.40 -7.16 4.44
N SER A 99 -6.32 -7.98 3.92
CA SER A 99 -6.31 -9.43 4.17
C SER A 99 -4.97 -10.10 3.81
N LYS A 100 -4.22 -9.49 2.87
CA LYS A 100 -2.87 -9.89 2.50
C LYS A 100 -1.84 -9.08 3.27
N ALA A 101 -1.91 -7.75 3.20
CA ALA A 101 -0.88 -6.87 3.74
C ALA A 101 -0.86 -6.71 5.27
N ARG A 102 -1.88 -7.15 6.02
CA ARG A 102 -2.02 -6.85 7.47
C ARG A 102 -0.88 -7.41 8.33
N HIS A 103 -0.21 -8.49 7.92
CA HIS A 103 0.96 -9.03 8.62
C HIS A 103 2.15 -8.05 8.66
N ASN A 104 2.24 -7.12 7.70
CA ASN A 104 3.25 -6.05 7.69
C ASN A 104 3.04 -5.05 8.83
N PHE A 105 1.84 -4.98 9.40
CA PHE A 105 1.43 -4.00 10.40
C PHE A 105 1.21 -4.61 11.79
N ARG A 106 1.58 -5.88 11.99
CA ARG A 106 1.51 -6.50 13.32
C ARG A 106 2.55 -5.90 14.26
N LEU A 107 2.16 -5.70 15.52
CA LEU A 107 3.06 -5.22 16.58
C LEU A 107 4.24 -6.14 16.85
N ASP A 108 4.08 -7.45 16.59
CA ASP A 108 5.16 -8.42 16.75
C ASP A 108 6.21 -8.36 15.61
N GLU A 109 5.94 -7.60 14.54
CA GLU A 109 6.77 -7.44 13.34
C GLU A 109 7.20 -8.76 12.67
N VAL A 110 6.53 -9.88 12.98
CA VAL A 110 6.93 -11.19 12.45
C VAL A 110 6.77 -11.24 10.93
N GLY A 111 5.70 -10.63 10.39
CA GLY A 111 5.44 -10.55 8.96
C GLY A 111 6.54 -9.81 8.21
N ILE A 112 6.84 -8.57 8.62
CA ILE A 112 7.83 -7.73 7.95
C ILE A 112 9.24 -8.32 8.08
N ARG A 113 9.63 -8.84 9.25
CA ARG A 113 10.96 -9.47 9.43
C ARG A 113 11.11 -10.73 8.57
N ARG A 114 10.03 -11.50 8.36
CA ARG A 114 10.04 -12.64 7.43
C ARG A 114 10.31 -12.19 5.99
N GLN A 115 9.67 -11.11 5.54
CA GLN A 115 9.87 -10.58 4.20
C GLN A 115 11.28 -10.00 4.01
N LEU A 116 11.80 -9.27 5.00
CA LEU A 116 13.18 -8.76 4.97
C LEU A 116 14.22 -9.90 4.94
N SER A 117 14.00 -10.96 5.73
CA SER A 117 14.82 -12.18 5.65
C SER A 117 14.78 -12.82 4.27
N MET A 118 13.64 -12.77 3.58
CA MET A 118 13.52 -13.26 2.21
C MET A 118 14.33 -12.41 1.24
N VAL A 119 14.25 -11.08 1.35
CA VAL A 119 15.07 -10.15 0.54
C VAL A 119 16.56 -10.45 0.73
N SER A 120 17.01 -10.58 1.98
CA SER A 120 18.39 -10.94 2.31
C SER A 120 18.83 -12.26 1.65
N LYS A 121 18.00 -13.30 1.72
CA LYS A 121 18.25 -14.59 1.07
C LYS A 121 18.33 -14.48 -0.45
N ILE A 122 17.46 -13.67 -1.06
CA ILE A 122 17.48 -13.42 -2.51
C ILE A 122 18.78 -12.73 -2.90
N ILE A 123 19.20 -11.69 -2.18
CA ILE A 123 20.47 -10.99 -2.42
C ILE A 123 21.64 -11.98 -2.30
N LYS A 124 21.70 -12.75 -1.21
CA LYS A 124 22.74 -13.78 -1.00
C LYS A 124 22.85 -14.77 -2.15
N PHE A 125 21.71 -15.22 -2.66
CA PHE A 125 21.65 -16.20 -3.74
C PHE A 125 21.99 -15.60 -5.11
N LYS A 126 21.58 -14.36 -5.38
CA LYS A 126 21.75 -13.70 -6.68
C LYS A 126 23.09 -12.99 -6.82
N ASP A 127 23.60 -12.41 -5.75
CA ASP A 127 24.85 -11.67 -5.69
C ASP A 127 25.52 -11.81 -4.31
N ILE A 128 26.37 -12.84 -4.20
CA ILE A 128 27.10 -13.12 -2.96
C ILE A 128 28.11 -12.02 -2.60
N HIS A 129 28.62 -11.26 -3.58
CA HIS A 129 29.56 -10.18 -3.33
C HIS A 129 28.86 -8.99 -2.67
N LEU A 130 27.67 -8.62 -3.18
CA LEU A 130 26.82 -7.62 -2.55
C LEU A 130 26.40 -8.04 -1.15
N TYR A 131 25.96 -9.30 -0.96
CA TYR A 131 25.58 -9.79 0.36
C TYR A 131 26.73 -9.72 1.39
N ARG A 132 27.94 -10.14 1.02
CA ARG A 132 29.12 -10.01 1.89
C ARG A 132 29.47 -8.56 2.20
N HIS A 133 29.26 -7.65 1.26
CA HIS A 133 29.43 -6.22 1.50
C HIS A 133 28.41 -5.71 2.52
N LEU A 134 27.15 -6.14 2.44
CA LEU A 134 26.12 -5.82 3.43
C LEU A 134 26.43 -6.42 4.81
N GLU A 135 26.93 -7.66 4.89
CA GLU A 135 27.40 -8.25 6.16
C GLU A 135 28.52 -7.43 6.79
N ASN A 136 29.49 -6.96 6.00
CA ASN A 136 30.57 -6.10 6.50
C ASN A 136 30.08 -4.72 6.99
N LEU A 137 28.88 -4.31 6.57
CA LEU A 137 28.23 -3.07 6.98
C LEU A 137 27.18 -3.30 8.09
N GLU A 138 27.01 -4.55 8.57
CA GLU A 138 25.95 -4.95 9.51
C GLU A 138 24.54 -4.59 9.00
N ALA A 139 24.32 -4.71 7.69
CA ALA A 139 23.09 -4.34 6.99
C ALA A 139 22.43 -5.52 6.25
N GLU A 140 22.87 -6.75 6.52
CA GLU A 140 22.37 -7.97 5.88
C GLU A 140 20.92 -8.31 6.25
N ASP A 141 20.39 -7.73 7.33
CA ASP A 141 18.98 -7.82 7.71
C ASP A 141 18.04 -7.07 6.77
N CYS A 142 18.61 -6.26 5.86
CA CYS A 142 17.91 -5.47 4.85
C CYS A 142 16.92 -4.44 5.43
N PHE A 143 17.14 -3.91 6.64
CA PHE A 143 16.24 -2.91 7.21
C PHE A 143 16.15 -1.62 6.35
N PHE A 144 17.15 -1.34 5.52
CA PHE A 144 17.13 -0.24 4.55
C PHE A 144 15.99 -0.34 3.51
N VAL A 145 15.42 -1.53 3.26
CA VAL A 145 14.23 -1.67 2.39
C VAL A 145 12.91 -1.74 3.16
N TYR A 146 12.91 -1.60 4.50
CA TYR A 146 11.72 -1.74 5.35
C TYR A 146 10.53 -0.93 4.81
N ARG A 147 10.76 0.36 4.52
CA ARG A 147 9.71 1.26 4.00
C ARG A 147 9.20 0.82 2.63
N MET A 148 10.06 0.29 1.78
CA MET A 148 9.67 -0.20 0.46
C MET A 148 8.73 -1.41 0.60
N VAL A 149 9.00 -2.29 1.55
CA VAL A 149 8.25 -3.54 1.74
C VAL A 149 6.93 -3.29 2.47
N VAL A 150 6.96 -2.56 3.59
CA VAL A 150 5.79 -2.36 4.46
C VAL A 150 4.61 -1.69 3.74
N VAL A 151 4.88 -0.72 2.85
CA VAL A 151 3.87 -0.02 2.02
C VAL A 151 3.98 -0.36 0.54
N LEU A 152 4.50 -1.54 0.20
CA LEU A 152 4.47 -2.11 -1.15
C LEU A 152 4.91 -1.12 -2.25
N PHE A 153 6.07 -0.52 -2.04
CA PHE A 153 6.77 0.45 -2.89
C PHE A 153 6.04 1.77 -3.11
N ARG A 154 4.90 2.03 -2.45
CA ARG A 154 4.13 3.26 -2.68
C ARG A 154 4.98 4.52 -2.52
N ARG A 155 5.92 4.55 -1.58
CA ARG A 155 6.74 5.75 -1.34
C ARG A 155 8.04 5.82 -2.17
N GLU A 156 8.24 4.88 -3.09
CA GLU A 156 9.39 4.82 -4.00
C GLU A 156 8.98 5.01 -5.46
N LEU A 157 7.70 4.83 -5.76
CA LEU A 157 7.12 4.85 -7.08
C LEU A 157 6.18 6.04 -7.24
N THR A 158 6.06 6.53 -8.47
CA THR A 158 4.98 7.46 -8.81
C THR A 158 3.62 6.78 -8.63
N PHE A 159 2.57 7.57 -8.57
CA PHE A 159 1.20 7.07 -8.52
C PHE A 159 0.90 6.04 -9.63
N ASP A 160 1.27 6.36 -10.87
CA ASP A 160 1.12 5.48 -12.04
C ASP A 160 1.87 4.17 -11.93
N GLN A 161 3.14 4.26 -11.53
CA GLN A 161 3.98 3.09 -11.36
C GLN A 161 3.44 2.18 -10.25
N THR A 162 2.88 2.78 -9.20
CA THR A 162 2.23 2.04 -8.10
C THR A 162 1.01 1.27 -8.60
N LEU A 163 0.10 1.94 -9.33
CA LEU A 163 -1.09 1.29 -9.89
C LEU A 163 -0.70 0.12 -10.80
N CYS A 164 0.19 0.36 -11.75
CA CYS A 164 0.67 -0.66 -12.68
C CYS A 164 1.29 -1.85 -11.95
N LEU A 165 2.17 -1.59 -10.97
CA LEU A 165 2.79 -2.65 -10.17
C LEU A 165 1.73 -3.49 -9.44
N TRP A 166 0.79 -2.85 -8.75
CA TRP A 166 -0.22 -3.55 -7.96
C TRP A 166 -1.20 -4.34 -8.83
N GLU A 167 -1.63 -3.79 -9.97
CA GLU A 167 -2.47 -4.50 -10.93
C GLU A 167 -1.80 -5.78 -11.45
N VAL A 168 -0.52 -5.70 -11.84
CA VAL A 168 0.26 -6.85 -12.29
C VAL A 168 0.41 -7.89 -11.17
N MET A 169 0.74 -7.45 -9.95
CA MET A 169 0.88 -8.35 -8.79
C MET A 169 -0.42 -9.08 -8.47
N TRP A 170 -1.56 -8.37 -8.48
CA TRP A 170 -2.87 -8.97 -8.20
C TRP A 170 -3.37 -9.87 -9.33
N ALA A 171 -3.09 -9.51 -10.58
CA ALA A 171 -3.41 -10.33 -11.74
C ALA A 171 -2.61 -11.65 -11.74
N ASP A 172 -1.31 -11.62 -11.44
CA ASP A 172 -0.51 -12.86 -11.30
C ASP A 172 -1.08 -13.75 -10.20
N GLN A 173 -1.39 -13.21 -9.02
CA GLN A 173 -2.03 -13.98 -7.95
C GLN A 173 -3.38 -14.57 -8.34
N ALA A 174 -4.21 -13.83 -9.07
CA ALA A 174 -5.47 -14.36 -9.58
C ALA A 174 -5.25 -15.49 -10.59
N ALA A 175 -4.27 -15.35 -11.48
CA ALA A 175 -3.89 -16.38 -12.45
C ALA A 175 -3.32 -17.64 -11.77
N ILE A 176 -2.58 -17.50 -10.67
CA ILE A 176 -2.14 -18.64 -9.85
C ILE A 176 -3.33 -19.37 -9.25
N ARG A 177 -4.22 -18.64 -8.58
CA ARG A 177 -5.38 -19.23 -7.87
C ARG A 177 -6.33 -19.97 -8.81
N THR A 178 -6.46 -19.49 -10.04
CA THR A 178 -7.31 -20.10 -11.09
C THR A 178 -6.58 -21.18 -11.90
N GLY A 179 -5.32 -21.48 -11.59
CA GLY A 179 -4.53 -22.52 -12.27
C GLY A 179 -3.99 -22.13 -13.66
N ILE A 180 -4.29 -20.92 -14.14
CA ILE A 180 -3.86 -20.40 -15.44
C ILE A 180 -2.34 -20.23 -15.50
N ALA A 181 -1.71 -19.78 -14.40
CA ALA A 181 -0.26 -19.55 -14.35
C ALA A 181 0.57 -20.85 -14.50
N LYS A 182 0.02 -22.01 -14.09
CA LYS A 182 0.66 -23.33 -14.30
C LYS A 182 0.72 -23.71 -15.79
N ALA A 183 -0.24 -23.27 -16.60
CA ALA A 183 -0.31 -23.60 -18.02
C ALA A 183 0.60 -22.71 -18.88
N THR A 184 0.73 -21.43 -18.56
CA THR A 184 1.42 -20.44 -19.42
C THR A 184 2.88 -20.17 -19.03
N TRP A 185 3.23 -20.24 -17.74
CA TRP A 185 4.53 -19.77 -17.21
C TRP A 185 5.45 -20.87 -16.67
N GLY A 186 5.15 -22.15 -16.96
CA GLY A 186 5.89 -23.31 -16.44
C GLY A 186 7.40 -23.31 -16.72
N ARG A 187 7.88 -22.55 -17.71
CA ARG A 187 9.32 -22.43 -18.03
C ARG A 187 10.05 -21.30 -17.29
N ILE A 188 9.35 -20.25 -16.85
CA ILE A 188 9.96 -19.05 -16.25
C ILE A 188 10.00 -19.16 -14.70
N ARG A 189 9.03 -19.86 -14.09
CA ARG A 189 8.95 -20.05 -12.64
C ARG A 189 10.00 -20.98 -12.03
N LEU A 190 10.75 -21.75 -12.82
CA LEU A 190 11.80 -22.64 -12.30
C LEU A 190 12.95 -21.90 -11.58
N ARG A 191 13.01 -20.55 -11.65
CA ARG A 191 14.09 -19.73 -11.06
C ARG A 191 13.63 -18.59 -10.14
N ALA A 192 12.32 -18.44 -9.92
CA ALA A 192 11.77 -17.38 -9.07
C ALA A 192 11.40 -17.95 -7.69
N PRO A 193 11.70 -17.25 -6.57
CA PRO A 193 11.25 -17.65 -5.24
C PRO A 193 9.71 -17.71 -5.17
N PRO A 194 9.12 -18.51 -4.27
CA PRO A 194 7.68 -18.56 -4.07
C PRO A 194 7.11 -17.17 -3.74
N THR A 195 6.14 -16.69 -4.52
CA THR A 195 5.51 -15.37 -4.36
C THR A 195 4.53 -15.29 -3.19
N GLU A 196 4.09 -16.43 -2.64
CA GLU A 196 3.17 -16.49 -1.49
C GLU A 196 3.78 -15.92 -0.20
N ASP A 197 5.10 -15.78 -0.16
CA ASP A 197 5.81 -15.27 1.02
C ASP A 197 6.18 -13.76 0.92
N LEU A 198 5.89 -13.13 -0.21
CA LEU A 198 6.18 -11.71 -0.48
C LEU A 198 4.96 -10.79 -0.31
N LEU A 199 3.84 -11.35 0.14
CA LEU A 199 2.56 -10.67 0.30
C LEU A 199 1.81 -11.09 1.54
#